data_AF-A0AAD2JNA7-F1
#
_entry.id   AF-A0AAD2JNA7-F1
#
_cell.length_a   1.000
_cell.length_b   1.000
_cell.length_c   1.000
_cell.angle_alpha   90.00
_cell.angle_beta   90.00
_cell.angle_gamma   90.00
#
_symmetry.space_group_name_H-M   'P 1'
#
loop_
_entity.id
_entity.type
_entity.pdbx_description
1 polymer ?
#
loop_
_entity_poly.entity_id
_entity_poly.type
_entity_poly.pdbx_seq_one_letter_code
_entity_poly.pdbx_strand_id
1 'polypeptide(L)'
;MAQGSTEAMEQPKNDGSYAVYQYNLREVAAPILRGIPLLLFSRLIRSSLGSFILRMLKKDNDIPCVIRLTEGDLKEWMPLYYPLPEVHDEARYNKQLELSKRFQLDEFAASHTNAMSKEGDFRYNTAQDYVEKYKSGELTPYQVALAVIKGTKDSNSANPMALNAIVQMKEGEILQQAKESSGRYKNNKTLGPLDGVPVTIKEECDVKGYPTTYGTTFLAALNGEAKDDSPLVARLRKAGALIAGKANMHECGIGTTGYNWLFGPSRNPHDLNHFTGGSSSGSAAAVAAGLVPLALGFECGGSIRIPSALCGVVGLKPTFKRCDMDMPVSPSLDHGGPIACSVKDAAVGYAIMAGPNENANECSNHIGISIPPVHLGSFSDSLNGLKIGIFEEYFNDANPEIVEVCSNAVKHLETEGAEVIKISLPHMEEVKNAHSVTVLTELAAFCSKYCHEHMNKFTPESRIGITLGQSFSSCEFLAAQKVRRYAMHTLEEAFSQVDVILSPATGCTAPEVPKSVEKYGQSNLSQTANLMRYVYHGNLCGIPGVAVPVGYSEKNKASGIKELPISLLIQARHWEEDTILKVARCCESNVSHKKPKVYYDILEMAKAEPRE
;
A
#
# COMPACT_ATOMS: atom_id res chain seq x y z
N MET A 1 -50.76 2.58 -37.86
CA MET A 1 -49.44 2.70 -38.51
C MET A 1 -48.71 3.88 -37.90
N ALA A 2 -47.66 3.60 -37.13
CA ALA A 2 -46.52 4.47 -36.85
C ALA A 2 -45.64 3.70 -35.86
N GLN A 3 -44.74 2.87 -36.41
CA GLN A 3 -43.64 2.28 -35.66
C GLN A 3 -42.61 3.39 -35.41
N GLY A 4 -42.35 3.71 -34.14
CA GLY A 4 -41.23 4.55 -33.74
C GLY A 4 -40.04 3.66 -33.44
N SER A 5 -39.04 3.68 -34.32
CA SER A 5 -37.75 3.04 -34.16
C SER A 5 -36.98 3.67 -33.01
N THR A 6 -36.63 2.88 -32.00
CA THR A 6 -35.57 3.18 -31.04
C THR A 6 -34.23 3.08 -31.75
N GLU A 7 -33.65 4.22 -32.14
CA GLU A 7 -32.24 4.30 -32.53
C GLU A 7 -31.38 4.06 -31.29
N ALA A 8 -30.71 2.91 -31.26
CA ALA A 8 -29.62 2.65 -30.34
C ALA A 8 -28.49 3.65 -30.64
N MET A 9 -27.96 4.31 -29.61
CA MET A 9 -26.70 5.06 -29.71
C MET A 9 -25.63 4.15 -30.33
N GLU A 10 -25.14 4.51 -31.52
CA GLU A 10 -23.97 3.86 -32.11
C GLU A 10 -22.79 4.02 -31.16
N GLN A 11 -22.29 2.89 -30.66
CA GLN A 11 -20.97 2.83 -30.04
C GLN A 11 -19.92 3.23 -31.08
N PRO A 12 -18.88 4.00 -30.71
CA PRO A 12 -17.79 4.31 -31.64
C PRO A 12 -17.17 3.00 -32.14
N LYS A 13 -17.11 2.86 -33.47
CA LYS A 13 -16.54 1.70 -34.16
C LYS A 13 -15.06 1.57 -33.77
N ASN A 14 -14.76 0.55 -32.98
CA ASN A 14 -13.39 0.11 -32.70
C ASN A 14 -12.91 -0.73 -33.89
N ASP A 15 -12.10 -0.15 -34.77
CA ASP A 15 -11.61 -0.81 -35.99
C ASP A 15 -10.47 -1.81 -35.73
N GLY A 16 -10.21 -2.14 -34.46
CA GLY A 16 -9.15 -3.07 -34.06
C GLY A 16 -7.74 -2.52 -34.30
N SER A 17 -7.61 -1.29 -34.81
CA SER A 17 -6.35 -0.57 -34.86
C SER A 17 -6.28 0.36 -33.64
N TYR A 18 -5.68 -0.13 -32.56
CA TYR A 18 -5.34 0.75 -31.45
C TYR A 18 -4.36 1.80 -31.99
N ALA A 19 -4.80 3.05 -32.06
CA ALA A 19 -3.87 4.15 -32.26
C ALA A 19 -2.80 4.02 -31.18
N VAL A 20 -1.52 3.94 -31.59
CA VAL A 20 -0.40 3.90 -30.66
C VAL A 20 -0.42 5.23 -29.91
N TYR A 21 -1.01 5.24 -28.72
CA TYR A 21 -1.05 6.42 -27.88
C TYR A 21 0.38 6.74 -27.42
N GLN A 22 0.83 7.96 -27.72
CA GLN A 22 2.14 8.40 -27.31
C GLN A 22 2.18 8.54 -25.78
N TYR A 23 3.15 7.87 -25.14
CA TYR A 23 3.41 8.01 -23.71
C TYR A 23 3.68 9.49 -23.36
N ASN A 24 2.90 10.04 -22.41
CA ASN A 24 2.83 11.48 -22.15
C ASN A 24 3.13 11.90 -20.70
N LEU A 25 3.53 10.98 -19.82
CA LEU A 25 3.79 11.28 -18.41
C LEU A 25 4.94 12.28 -18.27
N ARG A 26 4.72 13.35 -17.49
CA ARG A 26 5.71 14.41 -17.29
C ARG A 26 6.39 14.31 -15.93
N GLU A 27 7.66 14.69 -15.90
CA GLU A 27 8.36 14.95 -14.66
C GLU A 27 7.70 16.11 -13.90
N VAL A 28 7.72 16.01 -12.57
CA VAL A 28 7.17 17.04 -11.69
C VAL A 28 8.19 18.17 -11.48
N ALA A 29 7.81 19.39 -11.85
CA ALA A 29 8.59 20.60 -11.68
C ALA A 29 8.23 21.29 -10.36
N ALA A 30 9.09 21.15 -9.36
CA ALA A 30 8.94 21.81 -8.06
C ALA A 30 10.32 22.03 -7.39
N PRO A 31 10.47 23.07 -6.56
CA PRO A 31 11.70 23.28 -5.82
C PRO A 31 11.92 22.17 -4.79
N ILE A 32 13.16 21.67 -4.69
CA ILE A 32 13.57 20.78 -3.60
C ILE A 32 13.94 21.64 -2.39
N LEU A 33 13.15 21.53 -1.32
CA LEU A 33 13.29 22.37 -0.14
C LEU A 33 13.58 21.52 1.09
N ARG A 34 14.52 21.96 1.93
CA ARG A 34 14.90 21.29 3.19
C ARG A 34 15.11 22.33 4.29
N GLY A 35 14.95 21.94 5.54
CA GLY A 35 15.31 22.79 6.68
C GLY A 35 14.55 24.13 6.72
N ILE A 36 15.27 25.22 7.00
CA ILE A 36 14.69 26.57 7.13
C ILE A 36 13.99 27.04 5.82
N PRO A 37 14.60 26.91 4.63
CA PRO A 37 13.92 27.21 3.36
C PRO A 37 12.54 26.55 3.21
N LEU A 38 12.42 25.27 3.59
CA LEU A 38 11.16 24.54 3.57
C LEU A 38 10.12 25.15 4.53
N LEU A 39 10.53 25.45 5.76
CA LEU A 39 9.65 26.10 6.73
C LEU A 39 9.16 27.46 6.23
N LEU A 40 10.05 28.29 5.69
CA LEU A 40 9.70 29.61 5.14
C LEU A 40 8.74 29.48 3.96
N PHE A 41 9.00 28.54 3.04
CA PHE A 41 8.12 28.28 1.91
C PHE A 41 6.71 27.84 2.35
N SER A 42 6.62 26.92 3.33
CA SER A 42 5.32 26.46 3.87
C SER A 42 4.48 27.60 4.47
N ARG A 43 5.11 28.68 4.95
CA ARG A 43 4.43 29.90 5.41
C ARG A 43 4.10 30.84 4.25
N LEU A 44 5.02 30.99 3.31
CA LEU A 44 4.87 31.88 2.16
C LEU A 44 3.66 31.50 1.28
N ILE A 45 3.47 30.21 1.00
CA ILE A 45 2.35 29.74 0.17
C ILE A 45 0.97 29.94 0.83
N ARG A 46 0.93 30.27 2.13
CA ARG A 46 -0.29 30.61 2.88
C ARG A 46 -0.48 32.11 3.07
N SER A 47 0.46 32.93 2.60
CA SER A 47 0.35 34.39 2.62
C SER A 47 -0.53 34.91 1.48
N SER A 48 -0.74 36.23 1.40
CA SER A 48 -1.44 36.87 0.27
C SER A 48 -0.78 36.59 -1.09
N LEU A 49 0.55 36.41 -1.13
CA LEU A 49 1.29 36.02 -2.34
C LEU A 49 1.13 34.53 -2.70
N GLY A 50 0.63 33.72 -1.78
CA GLY A 50 0.54 32.27 -1.93
C GLY A 50 -0.33 31.83 -3.11
N SER A 51 -1.43 32.55 -3.37
CA SER A 51 -2.33 32.25 -4.48
C SER A 51 -1.65 32.34 -5.86
N PHE A 52 -0.69 33.26 -6.01
CA PHE A 52 0.10 33.39 -7.24
C PHE A 52 1.09 32.23 -7.38
N ILE A 53 1.80 31.88 -6.30
CA ILE A 53 2.77 30.77 -6.27
C ILE A 53 2.06 29.44 -6.58
N LEU A 54 0.92 29.17 -5.93
CA LEU A 54 0.15 27.94 -6.16
C LEU A 54 -0.36 27.85 -7.60
N ARG A 55 -0.78 28.98 -8.20
CA ARG A 55 -1.18 29.02 -9.62
C ARG A 55 -0.01 28.69 -10.56
N MET A 56 1.19 29.19 -10.27
CA MET A 56 2.39 28.83 -11.03
C MET A 56 2.70 27.34 -10.90
N LEU A 57 2.75 26.80 -9.67
CA LEU A 57 3.01 25.37 -9.45
C LEU A 57 2.03 24.47 -10.19
N LYS A 58 0.73 24.79 -10.16
CA LYS A 58 -0.29 24.06 -10.92
C LYS A 58 -0.06 24.13 -12.43
N LYS A 59 0.31 25.30 -12.94
CA LYS A 59 0.58 25.51 -14.38
C LYS A 59 1.83 24.75 -14.83
N ASP A 60 2.92 24.84 -14.06
CA ASP A 60 4.21 24.22 -14.39
C ASP A 60 4.12 22.69 -14.38
N ASN A 61 3.19 22.12 -13.60
CA ASN A 61 2.88 20.69 -13.54
C ASN A 61 1.64 20.29 -14.36
N ASP A 62 1.16 21.20 -15.22
CA ASP A 62 0.03 21.00 -16.13
C ASP A 62 -1.25 20.42 -15.51
N ILE A 63 -1.57 20.79 -14.26
CA ILE A 63 -2.87 20.47 -13.64
C ILE A 63 -4.06 20.85 -14.55
N PRO A 64 -4.04 21.97 -15.32
CA PRO A 64 -5.13 22.28 -16.24
C PRO A 64 -5.41 21.22 -17.31
N CYS A 65 -4.55 20.21 -17.52
CA CYS A 65 -4.80 19.10 -18.43
C CYS A 65 -6.11 18.35 -18.10
N VAL A 66 -6.46 18.20 -16.81
CA VAL A 66 -7.70 17.49 -16.43
C VAL A 66 -8.94 18.24 -16.93
N ILE A 67 -8.94 19.58 -16.87
CA ILE A 67 -10.05 20.39 -17.39
C ILE A 67 -10.06 20.31 -18.91
N ARG A 68 -8.92 20.51 -19.58
CA ARG A 68 -8.83 20.47 -21.05
C ARG A 68 -9.34 19.16 -21.61
N LEU A 69 -8.97 18.03 -21.01
CA LEU A 69 -9.45 16.70 -21.42
C LEU A 69 -10.97 16.59 -21.25
N THR A 70 -11.54 17.18 -20.19
CA THR A 70 -12.99 17.12 -19.93
C THR A 70 -13.84 18.12 -20.71
N GLU A 71 -13.25 19.18 -21.24
CA GLU A 71 -13.92 20.11 -22.16
C GLU A 71 -13.85 19.62 -23.61
N GLY A 72 -12.85 18.80 -23.93
CA GLY A 72 -12.69 18.09 -25.21
C GLY A 72 -13.26 16.68 -25.16
N ASP A 73 -12.38 15.67 -25.18
CA ASP A 73 -12.73 14.26 -25.41
C ASP A 73 -13.72 13.68 -24.37
N LEU A 74 -13.72 14.21 -23.14
CA LEU A 74 -14.61 13.74 -22.06
C LEU A 74 -15.80 14.66 -21.79
N LYS A 75 -16.20 15.51 -22.75
CA LYS A 75 -17.30 16.47 -22.57
C LYS A 75 -18.60 15.82 -22.12
N GLU A 76 -19.01 14.75 -22.80
CA GLU A 76 -20.25 14.01 -22.53
C GLU A 76 -20.11 12.99 -21.38
N TRP A 77 -18.90 12.78 -20.86
CA TRP A 77 -18.69 11.89 -19.73
C TRP A 77 -19.17 12.54 -18.44
N MET A 78 -19.85 11.75 -17.62
CA MET A 78 -20.21 12.15 -16.26
C MET A 78 -19.02 11.99 -15.30
N PRO A 79 -19.02 12.62 -14.11
CA PRO A 79 -18.06 12.34 -13.04
C PRO A 79 -18.39 11.05 -12.27
N LEU A 80 -17.38 10.25 -11.90
CA LEU A 80 -17.51 9.06 -11.05
C LEU A 80 -16.73 9.26 -9.76
N TYR A 81 -17.40 9.28 -8.61
CA TYR A 81 -16.80 9.61 -7.31
C TYR A 81 -16.28 8.43 -6.52
N TYR A 82 -16.76 7.22 -6.77
CA TYR A 82 -16.26 6.01 -6.13
C TYR A 82 -15.76 5.07 -7.20
N PRO A 83 -14.54 4.51 -7.07
CA PRO A 83 -13.91 3.72 -8.11
C PRO A 83 -14.41 2.28 -8.09
N LEU A 84 -15.72 2.10 -8.30
CA LEU A 84 -16.36 0.80 -8.37
C LEU A 84 -16.97 0.59 -9.77
N PRO A 85 -16.94 -0.65 -10.29
CA PRO A 85 -17.46 -0.94 -11.62
C PRO A 85 -18.97 -0.67 -11.68
N GLU A 86 -19.41 0.03 -12.74
CA GLU A 86 -20.81 0.42 -12.94
C GLU A 86 -21.68 -0.75 -13.42
N VAL A 87 -21.09 -1.69 -14.16
CA VAL A 87 -21.77 -2.88 -14.68
C VAL A 87 -21.45 -4.06 -13.78
N HIS A 88 -22.49 -4.65 -13.20
CA HIS A 88 -22.38 -5.92 -12.52
C HIS A 88 -22.15 -7.02 -13.56
N ASP A 89 -20.91 -7.51 -13.66
CA ASP A 89 -20.65 -8.72 -14.43
C ASP A 89 -21.08 -9.94 -13.63
N GLU A 90 -22.30 -10.42 -13.91
CA GLU A 90 -22.87 -11.58 -13.25
C GLU A 90 -22.02 -12.85 -13.41
N ALA A 91 -21.40 -13.04 -14.58
CA ALA A 91 -20.58 -14.23 -14.83
C ALA A 91 -19.33 -14.21 -13.95
N ARG A 92 -18.62 -13.07 -13.88
CA ARG A 92 -17.46 -12.89 -13.00
C ARG A 92 -17.87 -13.01 -11.53
N TYR A 93 -18.96 -12.37 -11.11
CA TYR A 93 -19.46 -12.46 -9.74
C TYR A 93 -19.78 -13.92 -9.35
N ASN A 94 -20.52 -14.64 -10.20
CA ASN A 94 -20.87 -16.04 -9.96
C ASN A 94 -19.64 -16.95 -9.90
N LYS A 95 -18.63 -16.71 -10.74
CA LYS A 95 -17.35 -17.43 -10.66
C LYS A 95 -16.68 -17.23 -9.29
N GLN A 96 -16.62 -15.99 -8.81
CA GLN A 96 -16.05 -15.67 -7.50
C GLN A 96 -16.85 -16.35 -6.36
N LEU A 97 -18.18 -16.33 -6.45
CA LEU A 97 -19.06 -16.99 -5.50
C LEU A 97 -18.86 -18.52 -5.45
N GLU A 98 -18.66 -19.17 -6.60
CA GLU A 98 -18.39 -20.62 -6.63
C GLU A 98 -17.02 -20.97 -6.03
N LEU A 99 -16.00 -20.14 -6.28
CA LEU A 99 -14.68 -20.32 -5.67
C LEU A 99 -14.73 -20.12 -4.15
N SER A 100 -15.49 -19.14 -3.66
CA SER A 100 -15.62 -18.89 -2.23
C SER A 100 -16.30 -20.02 -1.46
N LYS A 101 -17.24 -20.75 -2.08
CA LYS A 101 -17.89 -21.90 -1.44
C LYS A 101 -16.93 -23.03 -1.07
N ARG A 102 -15.77 -23.10 -1.73
CA ARG A 102 -14.74 -24.14 -1.52
C ARG A 102 -13.57 -23.64 -0.68
N PHE A 103 -13.52 -22.35 -0.39
CA PHE A 103 -12.38 -21.74 0.31
C PHE A 103 -12.56 -21.87 1.83
N GLN A 104 -11.54 -22.41 2.48
CA GLN A 104 -11.43 -22.48 3.94
C GLN A 104 -10.10 -21.84 4.36
N LEU A 105 -10.18 -20.75 5.13
CA LEU A 105 -9.00 -19.96 5.50
C LEU A 105 -8.03 -20.77 6.37
N ASP A 106 -8.53 -21.54 7.35
CA ASP A 106 -7.67 -22.32 8.24
C ASP A 106 -6.91 -23.42 7.48
N GLU A 107 -7.56 -24.08 6.52
CA GLU A 107 -6.93 -25.08 5.65
C GLU A 107 -5.87 -24.43 4.74
N PHE A 108 -6.21 -23.28 4.13
CA PHE A 108 -5.26 -22.52 3.31
C PHE A 108 -4.02 -22.10 4.13
N ALA A 109 -4.23 -21.55 5.33
CA ALA A 109 -3.15 -21.11 6.20
C ALA A 109 -2.26 -22.28 6.64
N ALA A 110 -2.83 -23.46 6.91
CA ALA A 110 -2.09 -24.67 7.30
C ALA A 110 -1.42 -25.42 6.13
N SER A 111 -1.82 -25.16 4.88
CA SER A 111 -1.26 -25.84 3.71
C SER A 111 0.24 -25.59 3.57
N HIS A 112 1.04 -26.61 3.25
CA HIS A 112 2.46 -26.37 2.97
C HIS A 112 2.62 -25.86 1.54
N THR A 113 3.45 -24.84 1.35
CA THR A 113 3.82 -24.36 0.01
C THR A 113 5.10 -25.04 -0.44
N ASN A 114 5.12 -25.53 -1.69
CA ASN A 114 6.24 -26.29 -2.23
C ASN A 114 7.48 -25.46 -2.56
N ALA A 115 7.42 -24.12 -2.61
CA ALA A 115 8.64 -23.34 -2.83
C ALA A 115 9.45 -23.30 -1.54
N MET A 116 10.40 -24.23 -1.46
CA MET A 116 11.55 -24.08 -0.60
C MET A 116 12.44 -23.00 -1.22
N SER A 117 12.86 -22.03 -0.40
CA SER A 117 14.02 -21.19 -0.74
C SER A 117 15.19 -22.10 -1.13
N LYS A 118 16.02 -21.67 -2.09
CA LYS A 118 17.22 -22.45 -2.45
C LYS A 118 18.03 -22.73 -1.18
N GLU A 119 18.57 -23.94 -1.07
CA GLU A 119 19.28 -24.36 0.13
C GLU A 119 20.42 -23.37 0.44
N GLY A 120 20.38 -22.76 1.64
CA GLY A 120 21.33 -21.72 2.07
C GLY A 120 20.86 -20.26 1.92
N ASP A 121 19.75 -20.00 1.22
CA ASP A 121 19.18 -18.65 1.12
C ASP A 121 18.53 -18.20 2.43
N PHE A 122 18.55 -16.89 2.70
CA PHE A 122 17.84 -16.31 3.83
C PHE A 122 16.32 -16.40 3.61
N ARG A 123 15.61 -16.76 4.67
CA ARG A 123 14.14 -16.80 4.70
C ARG A 123 13.65 -16.10 5.97
N TYR A 124 12.56 -15.34 5.83
CA TYR A 124 11.82 -14.79 6.96
C TYR A 124 11.04 -15.87 7.72
N ASN A 125 10.88 -15.68 9.02
CA ASN A 125 9.94 -16.47 9.82
C ASN A 125 8.51 -16.05 9.46
N THR A 126 7.76 -16.93 8.80
CA THR A 126 6.36 -16.72 8.37
C THR A 126 5.38 -16.91 9.53
N ALA A 127 4.13 -16.45 9.40
CA ALA A 127 3.13 -16.66 10.44
C ALA A 127 2.92 -18.17 10.75
N GLN A 128 3.03 -19.01 9.73
CA GLN A 128 2.96 -20.46 9.88
C GLN A 128 4.10 -21.00 10.76
N ASP A 129 5.32 -20.50 10.61
CA ASP A 129 6.47 -20.92 11.43
C ASP A 129 6.21 -20.64 12.93
N TYR A 130 5.61 -19.50 13.27
CA TYR A 130 5.19 -19.21 14.66
C TYR A 130 4.16 -20.22 15.15
N VAL A 131 3.10 -20.44 14.38
CA VAL A 131 2.00 -21.34 14.75
C VAL A 131 2.49 -22.78 14.94
N GLU A 132 3.40 -23.26 14.10
CA GLU A 132 3.99 -24.60 14.21
C GLU A 132 4.80 -24.76 15.50
N LYS A 133 5.59 -23.74 15.87
CA LYS A 133 6.36 -23.72 17.13
C LYS A 133 5.47 -23.67 18.37
N TYR A 134 4.30 -23.03 18.27
CA TYR A 134 3.30 -23.04 19.35
C TYR A 134 2.59 -24.39 19.47
N LYS A 135 2.18 -24.98 18.34
CA LYS A 135 1.52 -26.30 18.29
C LYS A 135 2.43 -27.42 18.78
N SER A 136 3.73 -27.37 18.47
CA SER A 136 4.70 -28.37 18.94
C SER A 136 5.07 -28.19 20.42
N GLY A 137 4.74 -27.05 21.02
CA GLY A 137 5.15 -26.68 22.37
C GLY A 137 6.64 -26.32 22.50
N GLU A 138 7.35 -26.13 21.39
CA GLU A 138 8.74 -25.66 21.38
C GLU A 138 8.83 -24.24 21.97
N LEU A 139 7.93 -23.36 21.52
CA LEU A 139 7.79 -21.98 21.99
C LEU A 139 6.35 -21.72 22.44
N THR A 140 6.15 -20.62 23.17
CA THR A 140 4.83 -20.11 23.53
C THR A 140 4.63 -18.72 22.95
N PRO A 141 3.38 -18.29 22.70
CA PRO A 141 3.08 -16.89 22.38
C PRO A 141 3.66 -15.91 23.40
N TYR A 142 3.70 -16.27 24.68
CA TYR A 142 4.29 -15.44 25.74
C TYR A 142 5.80 -15.20 25.56
N GLN A 143 6.58 -16.24 25.26
CA GLN A 143 8.01 -16.11 24.97
C GLN A 143 8.25 -15.23 23.74
N VAL A 144 7.43 -15.41 22.70
CA VAL A 144 7.51 -14.58 21.50
C VAL A 144 7.16 -13.13 21.80
N ALA A 145 6.16 -12.87 22.62
CA ALA A 145 5.79 -11.51 23.04
C ALA A 145 6.95 -10.80 23.76
N LEU A 146 7.65 -11.48 24.67
CA LEU A 146 8.85 -10.96 25.31
C LEU A 146 9.96 -10.64 24.30
N ALA A 147 10.21 -11.56 23.36
CA ALA A 147 11.20 -11.36 22.30
C ALA A 147 10.86 -10.17 21.38
N VAL A 148 9.58 -9.98 21.02
CA VAL A 148 9.11 -8.83 20.22
C VAL A 148 9.29 -7.52 20.98
N ILE A 149 8.93 -7.47 22.27
CA ILE A 149 9.12 -6.31 23.13
C ILE A 149 10.62 -5.94 23.19
N LYS A 150 11.48 -6.94 23.41
CA LYS A 150 12.92 -6.78 23.46
C LYS A 150 13.51 -6.30 22.13
N GLY A 151 13.20 -6.98 21.03
CA GLY A 151 13.66 -6.59 19.68
C GLY A 151 13.22 -5.18 19.31
N THR A 152 11.99 -4.80 19.67
CA THR A 152 11.48 -3.44 19.47
C THR A 152 12.29 -2.42 20.26
N LYS A 153 12.51 -2.63 21.55
CA LYS A 153 13.33 -1.75 22.41
C LYS A 153 14.76 -1.64 21.90
N ASP A 154 15.38 -2.75 21.54
CA ASP A 154 16.75 -2.79 21.00
C ASP A 154 16.83 -2.00 19.68
N SER A 155 15.83 -2.15 18.80
CA SER A 155 15.78 -1.43 17.52
C SER A 155 15.57 0.08 17.67
N ASN A 156 14.78 0.51 18.65
CA ASN A 156 14.51 1.93 18.90
C ASN A 156 15.61 2.61 19.73
N SER A 157 16.42 1.84 20.44
CA SER A 157 17.53 2.35 21.26
C SER A 157 18.89 2.25 20.57
N ALA A 158 18.94 1.66 19.37
CA ALA A 158 20.16 1.44 18.61
C ALA A 158 20.93 2.74 18.31
N ASN A 159 22.26 2.69 18.52
CA ASN A 159 23.19 3.79 18.28
C ASN A 159 24.15 3.39 17.14
N PRO A 160 24.35 4.22 16.09
CA PRO A 160 23.97 5.64 15.97
C PRO A 160 22.57 5.94 15.47
N MET A 161 21.82 4.96 14.97
CA MET A 161 20.52 5.21 14.35
C MET A 161 19.48 4.19 14.80
N ALA A 162 18.40 4.70 15.39
CA ALA A 162 17.20 3.94 15.72
C ALA A 162 16.41 3.56 14.46
N LEU A 163 15.77 2.39 14.48
CA LEU A 163 14.92 1.92 13.40
C LEU A 163 13.59 2.68 13.31
N ASN A 164 13.00 3.01 14.48
CA ASN A 164 11.72 3.70 14.62
C ASN A 164 10.58 3.04 13.80
N ALA A 165 10.51 1.72 13.82
CA ALA A 165 9.47 0.96 13.12
C ALA A 165 8.18 0.89 13.95
N ILE A 166 8.26 0.39 15.19
CA ILE A 166 7.14 0.32 16.14
C ILE A 166 7.33 1.43 17.17
N VAL A 167 6.40 2.38 17.23
CA VAL A 167 6.57 3.65 17.96
C VAL A 167 5.66 3.79 19.17
N GLN A 168 4.60 2.99 19.25
CA GLN A 168 3.77 2.89 20.45
C GLN A 168 3.64 1.42 20.85
N MET A 169 3.97 1.13 22.10
CA MET A 169 3.98 -0.22 22.65
C MET A 169 3.52 -0.19 24.11
N LYS A 170 2.49 -0.97 24.46
CA LYS A 170 2.03 -1.15 25.84
C LYS A 170 2.36 -2.58 26.28
N GLU A 171 3.50 -2.75 26.92
CA GLU A 171 4.05 -4.08 27.26
C GLU A 171 3.08 -4.94 28.07
N GLY A 172 2.38 -4.36 29.05
CA GLY A 172 1.38 -5.08 29.84
C GLY A 172 0.26 -5.67 28.99
N GLU A 173 -0.27 -4.90 28.04
CA GLU A 173 -1.32 -5.35 27.11
C GLU A 173 -0.81 -6.45 26.17
N ILE A 174 0.42 -6.32 25.68
CA ILE A 174 1.04 -7.31 24.79
C ILE A 174 1.23 -8.64 25.52
N LEU A 175 1.76 -8.59 26.73
CA LEU A 175 1.98 -9.77 27.57
C LEU A 175 0.65 -10.41 28.00
N GLN A 176 -0.38 -9.61 28.28
CA GLN A 176 -1.71 -10.12 28.62
C GLN A 176 -2.33 -10.89 27.44
N GLN A 177 -2.32 -10.31 26.23
CA GLN A 177 -2.78 -10.98 25.01
C GLN A 177 -2.01 -12.31 24.77
N ALA A 178 -0.71 -12.30 25.02
CA ALA A 178 0.15 -13.45 24.83
C ALA A 178 -0.11 -14.58 25.84
N LYS A 179 -0.40 -14.25 27.11
CA LYS A 179 -0.82 -15.23 28.13
C LYS A 179 -2.15 -15.89 27.76
N GLU A 180 -3.11 -15.09 27.29
CA GLU A 180 -4.40 -15.62 26.85
C GLU A 180 -4.24 -16.56 25.64
N SER A 181 -3.39 -16.20 24.67
CA SER A 181 -3.05 -17.08 23.55
C SER A 181 -2.33 -18.36 24.01
N SER A 182 -1.35 -18.24 24.90
CA SER A 182 -0.65 -19.41 25.47
C SER A 182 -1.61 -20.36 26.18
N GLY A 183 -2.58 -19.83 26.93
CA GLY A 183 -3.67 -20.59 27.53
C GLY A 183 -4.57 -21.27 26.50
N ARG A 184 -4.87 -20.62 25.37
CA ARG A 184 -5.65 -21.24 24.26
C ARG A 184 -4.90 -22.40 23.62
N TYR A 185 -3.60 -22.29 23.38
CA TYR A 185 -2.78 -23.40 22.88
C TYR A 185 -2.75 -24.58 23.86
N LYS A 186 -2.53 -24.32 25.16
CA LYS A 186 -2.56 -25.37 26.21
C LYS A 186 -3.89 -26.13 26.26
N ASN A 187 -4.99 -25.46 25.92
CA ASN A 187 -6.34 -26.03 25.96
C ASN A 187 -6.88 -26.49 24.60
N ASN A 188 -6.08 -26.43 23.53
CA ASN A 188 -6.51 -26.71 22.14
C ASN A 188 -7.75 -25.89 21.71
N LYS A 189 -7.78 -24.60 22.06
CA LYS A 189 -8.88 -23.66 21.76
C LYS A 189 -8.38 -22.41 21.04
N THR A 190 -7.52 -22.58 20.03
CA THR A 190 -6.97 -21.47 19.24
C THR A 190 -8.08 -20.73 18.48
N LEU A 191 -7.95 -19.41 18.31
CA LEU A 191 -8.95 -18.56 17.67
C LEU A 191 -8.92 -18.58 16.13
N GLY A 192 -7.79 -18.95 15.54
CA GLY A 192 -7.63 -18.93 14.09
C GLY A 192 -6.18 -19.04 13.65
N PRO A 193 -5.88 -18.71 12.38
CA PRO A 193 -4.57 -18.95 11.77
C PRO A 193 -3.49 -17.99 12.27
N LEU A 194 -3.85 -16.93 13.00
CA LEU A 194 -2.92 -15.96 13.57
C LEU A 194 -2.89 -16.00 15.11
N ASP A 195 -3.43 -17.03 15.76
CA ASP A 195 -3.44 -17.05 17.24
C ASP A 195 -2.02 -16.95 17.83
N GLY A 196 -1.76 -15.86 18.55
CA GLY A 196 -0.46 -15.57 19.15
C GLY A 196 0.59 -15.02 18.19
N VAL A 197 0.33 -14.98 16.88
CA VAL A 197 1.25 -14.43 15.89
C VAL A 197 1.31 -12.90 16.04
N PRO A 198 2.50 -12.30 16.20
CA PRO A 198 2.62 -10.87 16.41
C PRO A 198 2.32 -10.09 15.12
N VAL A 199 1.53 -9.03 15.23
CA VAL A 199 1.21 -8.11 14.12
C VAL A 199 1.34 -6.66 14.55
N THR A 200 1.73 -5.78 13.63
CA THR A 200 1.76 -4.32 13.89
C THR A 200 0.69 -3.59 13.13
N ILE A 201 0.20 -2.49 13.70
CA ILE A 201 -0.90 -1.70 13.15
C ILE A 201 -0.40 -0.31 12.81
N LYS A 202 -0.59 0.18 11.57
CA LYS A 202 -0.20 1.55 11.20
C LYS A 202 -0.85 2.58 12.13
N GLU A 203 -0.11 3.65 12.43
CA GLU A 203 -0.49 4.63 13.46
C GLU A 203 -1.86 5.28 13.25
N GLU A 204 -2.31 5.52 12.02
CA GLU A 204 -3.61 6.14 11.72
C GLU A 204 -4.84 5.27 12.03
N CYS A 205 -4.63 4.06 12.55
CA CYS A 205 -5.68 3.10 12.82
C CYS A 205 -5.97 3.02 14.33
N ASP A 206 -7.27 3.06 14.67
CA ASP A 206 -7.71 2.92 16.05
C ASP A 206 -7.47 1.48 16.55
N VAL A 207 -6.73 1.40 17.66
CA VAL A 207 -6.47 0.19 18.43
C VAL A 207 -6.90 0.51 19.86
N LYS A 208 -7.77 -0.30 20.43
CA LYS A 208 -8.32 -0.10 21.77
C LYS A 208 -7.20 0.12 22.78
N GLY A 209 -7.30 1.21 23.55
CA GLY A 209 -6.32 1.59 24.56
C GLY A 209 -5.05 2.22 23.98
N TYR A 210 -4.96 2.56 22.71
CA TYR A 210 -3.84 3.34 22.16
C TYR A 210 -4.35 4.69 21.63
N PRO A 211 -3.56 5.77 21.74
CA PRO A 211 -3.88 7.00 21.03
C PRO A 211 -3.70 6.81 19.51
N THR A 212 -4.47 7.56 18.73
CA THR A 212 -4.34 7.64 17.27
C THR A 212 -3.93 9.05 16.88
N THR A 213 -2.69 9.21 16.42
CA THR A 213 -2.05 10.50 16.23
C THR A 213 -1.98 10.95 14.77
N TYR A 214 -2.26 10.06 13.81
CA TYR A 214 -1.93 10.21 12.38
C TYR A 214 -0.48 10.67 12.15
N GLY A 215 0.44 10.27 13.03
CA GLY A 215 1.82 10.74 13.05
C GLY A 215 2.00 12.22 13.45
N THR A 216 0.96 12.90 13.93
CA THR A 216 1.00 14.31 14.36
C THR A 216 1.34 14.45 15.85
N THR A 217 1.87 15.61 16.24
CA THR A 217 2.25 15.89 17.63
C THR A 217 1.09 16.29 18.57
N PHE A 218 -0.14 16.42 18.05
CA PHE A 218 -1.24 17.04 18.78
C PHE A 218 -2.51 16.19 18.91
N LEU A 219 -2.76 15.25 17.98
CA LEU A 219 -4.02 14.50 17.97
C LEU A 219 -4.19 13.58 19.20
N ALA A 220 -3.10 13.03 19.75
CA ALA A 220 -3.17 12.25 21.00
C ALA A 220 -3.80 13.04 22.16
N ALA A 221 -3.41 14.31 22.31
CA ALA A 221 -3.91 15.16 23.39
C ALA A 221 -5.37 15.59 23.17
N LEU A 222 -5.83 15.67 21.92
CA LEU A 222 -7.20 16.04 21.59
C LEU A 222 -8.18 14.88 21.71
N ASN A 223 -7.77 13.69 21.25
CA ASN A 223 -8.66 12.55 21.09
C ASN A 223 -8.55 11.54 22.25
N GLY A 224 -7.43 11.55 22.98
CA GLY A 224 -7.13 10.53 23.99
C GLY A 224 -6.85 9.16 23.37
N GLU A 225 -7.07 8.11 24.15
CA GLU A 225 -6.95 6.73 23.69
C GLU A 225 -8.24 6.25 23.01
N ALA A 226 -8.11 5.47 21.95
CA ALA A 226 -9.23 4.85 21.28
C ALA A 226 -9.97 3.88 22.22
N LYS A 227 -11.30 3.95 22.21
CA LYS A 227 -12.16 3.12 23.08
C LYS A 227 -12.37 1.72 22.52
N ASP A 228 -12.37 1.61 21.20
CA ASP A 228 -12.66 0.40 20.45
C ASP A 228 -11.62 0.21 19.35
N ASP A 229 -11.48 -1.03 18.89
CA ASP A 229 -10.68 -1.34 17.71
C ASP A 229 -11.44 -0.94 16.45
N SER A 230 -10.72 -0.41 15.46
CA SER A 230 -11.26 -0.29 14.11
C SER A 230 -11.61 -1.67 13.51
N PRO A 231 -12.42 -1.77 12.43
CA PRO A 231 -12.95 -3.04 11.93
C PRO A 231 -11.84 -4.02 11.52
N LEU A 232 -10.78 -3.51 10.88
CA LEU A 232 -9.65 -4.34 10.45
C LEU A 232 -8.85 -4.87 11.64
N VAL A 233 -8.67 -4.06 12.69
CA VAL A 233 -7.98 -4.49 13.93
C VAL A 233 -8.85 -5.51 14.68
N ALA A 234 -10.16 -5.29 14.76
CA ALA A 234 -11.09 -6.23 15.37
C ALA A 234 -11.08 -7.60 14.66
N ARG A 235 -10.99 -7.61 13.32
CA ARG A 235 -10.84 -8.85 12.52
C ARG A 235 -9.53 -9.59 12.81
N LEU A 236 -8.41 -8.86 12.87
CA LEU A 236 -7.11 -9.44 13.25
C LEU A 236 -7.16 -10.05 14.66
N ARG A 237 -7.75 -9.33 15.62
CA ARG A 237 -7.91 -9.81 17.01
C ARG A 237 -8.81 -11.05 17.07
N LYS A 238 -9.90 -11.08 16.30
CA LYS A 238 -10.80 -12.24 16.19
C LYS A 238 -10.09 -13.47 15.62
N ALA A 239 -9.13 -13.28 14.70
CA ALA A 239 -8.26 -14.36 14.19
C ALA A 239 -7.14 -14.76 15.17
N GLY A 240 -7.07 -14.14 16.34
CA GLY A 240 -6.12 -14.43 17.42
C GLY A 240 -4.79 -13.67 17.34
N ALA A 241 -4.64 -12.73 16.41
CA ALA A 241 -3.41 -11.97 16.24
C ALA A 241 -3.02 -11.22 17.51
N LEU A 242 -1.73 -11.27 17.85
CA LEU A 242 -1.15 -10.54 18.97
C LEU A 242 -0.75 -9.15 18.49
N ILE A 243 -1.45 -8.11 18.94
CA ILE A 243 -1.15 -6.74 18.52
C ILE A 243 0.12 -6.25 19.23
N ALA A 244 1.24 -6.25 18.51
CA ALA A 244 2.57 -5.91 19.03
C ALA A 244 2.76 -4.40 19.28
N GLY A 245 1.90 -3.55 18.71
CA GLY A 245 1.92 -2.10 18.88
C GLY A 245 1.56 -1.34 17.61
N LYS A 246 1.73 -0.02 17.66
CA LYS A 246 1.47 0.87 16.52
C LYS A 246 2.76 1.20 15.78
N ALA A 247 2.75 0.99 14.48
CA ALA A 247 3.86 1.22 13.58
C ALA A 247 3.90 2.69 13.12
N ASN A 248 5.11 3.23 12.93
CA ASN A 248 5.35 4.60 12.48
C ASN A 248 4.73 4.87 11.10
N MET A 249 4.49 6.14 10.80
CA MET A 249 3.97 6.57 9.51
C MET A 249 4.44 7.96 9.11
N HIS A 250 4.35 8.28 7.82
CA HIS A 250 4.47 9.67 7.36
C HIS A 250 3.25 10.49 7.83
N GLU A 251 3.44 11.70 8.35
CA GLU A 251 2.38 12.52 8.96
C GLU A 251 1.15 12.68 8.06
N CYS A 252 -0.03 12.29 8.57
CA CYS A 252 -1.34 12.28 7.91
C CYS A 252 -1.39 11.53 6.56
N GLY A 253 -0.41 10.67 6.27
CA GLY A 253 -0.31 10.03 4.96
C GLY A 253 0.18 10.96 3.85
N ILE A 254 0.53 12.22 4.15
CA ILE A 254 0.93 13.25 3.19
C ILE A 254 2.43 13.14 2.90
N GLY A 255 2.84 12.03 2.30
CA GLY A 255 4.22 11.83 1.86
C GLY A 255 4.59 10.36 1.66
N THR A 256 5.63 10.15 0.86
CA THR A 256 6.03 8.81 0.37
C THR A 256 7.41 8.36 0.85
N THR A 257 7.99 9.06 1.84
CA THR A 257 9.34 8.77 2.36
C THR A 257 9.34 8.08 3.73
N GLY A 258 8.30 8.30 4.54
CA GLY A 258 8.27 7.84 5.93
C GLY A 258 8.92 8.77 6.97
N TYR A 259 9.24 10.02 6.62
CA TYR A 259 9.63 11.05 7.57
C TYR A 259 8.48 11.40 8.55
N ASN A 260 8.80 11.56 9.83
CA ASN A 260 7.83 11.92 10.87
C ASN A 260 8.49 12.80 11.94
N TRP A 261 7.82 13.88 12.37
CA TRP A 261 8.36 14.79 13.38
C TRP A 261 8.17 14.28 14.82
N LEU A 262 7.05 13.62 15.11
CA LEU A 262 6.76 13.10 16.44
C LEU A 262 7.73 11.97 16.83
N PHE A 263 7.96 11.03 15.92
CA PHE A 263 8.73 9.82 16.23
C PHE A 263 10.13 9.79 15.60
N GLY A 264 10.43 10.74 14.70
CA GLY A 264 11.58 10.64 13.79
C GLY A 264 11.32 9.72 12.59
N PRO A 265 12.19 9.76 11.57
CA PRO A 265 12.04 8.92 10.38
C PRO A 265 12.21 7.44 10.73
N SER A 266 11.32 6.61 10.20
CA SER A 266 11.57 5.16 10.15
C SER A 266 12.69 4.86 9.13
N ARG A 267 13.58 3.92 9.45
CA ARG A 267 14.78 3.63 8.68
C ARG A 267 14.69 2.29 7.95
N ASN A 268 15.24 2.21 6.74
CA ASN A 268 15.18 1.00 5.94
C ASN A 268 16.08 -0.12 6.53
N PRO A 269 15.55 -1.32 6.85
CA PRO A 269 16.35 -2.41 7.40
C PRO A 269 17.50 -2.89 6.50
N HIS A 270 17.41 -2.69 5.18
CA HIS A 270 18.50 -3.00 4.25
C HIS A 270 19.64 -1.96 4.33
N ASP A 271 19.30 -0.68 4.59
CA ASP A 271 20.28 0.35 4.93
C ASP A 271 19.64 1.53 5.68
N LEU A 272 20.07 1.74 6.93
CA LEU A 272 19.55 2.78 7.82
C LEU A 272 19.77 4.23 7.33
N ASN A 273 20.62 4.43 6.32
CA ASN A 273 20.78 5.73 5.67
C ASN A 273 19.68 6.03 4.63
N HIS A 274 18.79 5.10 4.36
CA HIS A 274 17.72 5.23 3.37
C HIS A 274 16.34 5.27 4.03
N PHE A 275 15.43 5.95 3.36
CA PHE A 275 14.02 5.96 3.70
C PHE A 275 13.40 4.58 3.49
N THR A 276 12.42 4.24 4.31
CA THR A 276 11.61 3.03 4.13
C THR A 276 10.59 3.18 3.01
N GLY A 277 10.29 4.42 2.60
CA GLY A 277 9.08 4.71 1.85
C GLY A 277 7.93 5.05 2.78
N GLY A 278 6.81 5.48 2.21
CA GLY A 278 5.68 5.94 2.99
C GLY A 278 4.36 5.88 2.25
N SER A 279 3.26 6.07 2.97
CA SER A 279 3.21 6.49 4.38
C SER A 279 3.26 5.36 5.42
N SER A 280 3.09 4.08 5.08
CA SER A 280 3.17 2.94 6.02
C SER A 280 4.63 2.54 6.33
N SER A 281 5.43 3.54 6.71
CA SER A 281 6.88 3.45 6.84
C SER A 281 7.32 2.46 7.92
N GLY A 282 6.74 2.56 9.10
CA GLY A 282 7.04 1.65 10.20
C GLY A 282 6.49 0.24 9.98
N SER A 283 5.35 0.10 9.29
CA SER A 283 4.74 -1.20 9.02
C SER A 283 5.66 -2.06 8.15
N ALA A 284 6.17 -1.51 7.03
CA ALA A 284 7.10 -2.23 6.18
C ALA A 284 8.46 -2.47 6.86
N ALA A 285 8.96 -1.49 7.61
CA ALA A 285 10.21 -1.64 8.36
C ALA A 285 10.13 -2.71 9.45
N ALA A 286 9.00 -2.83 10.16
CA ALA A 286 8.80 -3.84 11.19
C ALA A 286 8.83 -5.26 10.60
N VAL A 287 8.19 -5.44 9.44
CA VAL A 287 8.19 -6.71 8.72
C VAL A 287 9.58 -7.04 8.18
N ALA A 288 10.20 -6.10 7.47
CA ALA A 288 11.54 -6.30 6.90
C ALA A 288 12.61 -6.51 7.99
N ALA A 289 12.47 -5.90 9.17
CA ALA A 289 13.38 -6.14 10.28
C ALA A 289 13.12 -7.47 11.03
N GLY A 290 12.14 -8.28 10.62
CA GLY A 290 11.81 -9.54 11.27
C GLY A 290 11.08 -9.41 12.61
N LEU A 291 10.70 -8.18 13.02
CA LEU A 291 10.02 -7.94 14.30
C LEU A 291 8.62 -8.56 14.33
N VAL A 292 7.93 -8.58 13.17
CA VAL A 292 6.64 -9.24 12.98
C VAL A 292 6.55 -9.82 11.56
N PRO A 293 5.84 -10.94 11.32
CA PRO A 293 5.62 -11.46 9.97
C PRO A 293 4.58 -10.67 9.16
N LEU A 294 3.68 -9.95 9.83
CA LEU A 294 2.53 -9.29 9.20
C LEU A 294 2.24 -7.94 9.87
N ALA A 295 1.90 -6.94 9.06
CA ALA A 295 1.49 -5.62 9.49
C ALA A 295 0.26 -5.15 8.71
N LEU A 296 -0.58 -4.33 9.34
CA LEU A 296 -1.64 -3.58 8.68
C LEU A 296 -1.08 -2.25 8.18
N GLY A 297 -1.30 -1.97 6.90
CA GLY A 297 -1.01 -0.69 6.26
C GLY A 297 -2.26 -0.08 5.61
N PHE A 298 -2.11 1.15 5.16
CA PHE A 298 -3.18 1.91 4.51
C PHE A 298 -2.63 2.73 3.35
N GLU A 299 -3.46 2.89 2.32
CA GLU A 299 -3.05 3.45 1.05
C GLU A 299 -4.14 4.21 0.28
N CYS A 300 -3.83 5.44 -0.12
CA CYS A 300 -4.52 6.19 -1.18
C CYS A 300 -3.64 6.56 -2.38
N GLY A 301 -2.33 6.30 -2.33
CA GLY A 301 -1.36 6.67 -3.36
C GLY A 301 -0.05 5.88 -3.26
N GLY A 302 -0.13 4.56 -3.13
CA GLY A 302 1.05 3.68 -2.97
C GLY A 302 1.54 3.45 -1.54
N SER A 303 0.88 3.96 -0.50
CA SER A 303 1.40 3.90 0.87
C SER A 303 1.49 2.50 1.51
N ILE A 304 0.99 1.44 0.88
CA ILE A 304 1.29 0.04 1.22
C ILE A 304 2.38 -0.47 0.28
N ARG A 305 2.20 -0.26 -1.04
CA ARG A 305 3.04 -0.84 -2.09
C ARG A 305 4.44 -0.23 -2.17
N ILE A 306 4.57 1.09 -2.05
CA ILE A 306 5.85 1.82 -2.05
C ILE A 306 6.74 1.37 -0.90
N PRO A 307 6.35 1.45 0.39
CA PRO A 307 7.25 1.04 1.46
C PRO A 307 7.55 -0.46 1.43
N SER A 308 6.60 -1.29 0.98
CA SER A 308 6.86 -2.72 0.78
C SER A 308 7.92 -2.96 -0.29
N ALA A 309 7.83 -2.26 -1.42
CA ALA A 309 8.79 -2.35 -2.51
C ALA A 309 10.20 -1.94 -2.08
N LEU A 310 10.30 -0.83 -1.34
CA LEU A 310 11.59 -0.28 -0.90
C LEU A 310 12.22 -1.05 0.27
N CYS A 311 11.41 -1.69 1.11
CA CYS A 311 11.88 -2.53 2.22
C CYS A 311 12.01 -4.01 1.86
N GLY A 312 11.68 -4.42 0.62
CA GLY A 312 11.86 -5.80 0.17
C GLY A 312 10.91 -6.79 0.84
N VAL A 313 9.66 -6.38 1.05
CA VAL A 313 8.58 -7.21 1.61
C VAL A 313 7.34 -7.13 0.71
N VAL A 314 6.35 -7.99 0.95
CA VAL A 314 5.13 -8.06 0.13
C VAL A 314 4.10 -7.06 0.65
N GLY A 315 3.54 -6.24 -0.24
CA GLY A 315 2.49 -5.28 0.09
C GLY A 315 1.28 -5.42 -0.82
N LEU A 316 0.13 -5.80 -0.26
CA LEU A 316 -1.11 -5.97 -1.02
C LEU A 316 -2.06 -4.80 -0.73
N LYS A 317 -2.42 -4.07 -1.79
CA LYS A 317 -3.55 -3.13 -1.82
C LYS A 317 -4.77 -3.85 -2.38
N PRO A 318 -5.77 -4.20 -1.57
CA PRO A 318 -7.01 -4.83 -2.05
C PRO A 318 -7.80 -3.91 -2.98
N THR A 319 -8.85 -4.44 -3.60
CA THR A 319 -9.84 -3.63 -4.33
C THR A 319 -10.47 -2.61 -3.38
N PHE A 320 -10.83 -1.43 -3.90
CA PHE A 320 -11.56 -0.44 -3.12
C PHE A 320 -12.80 -1.07 -2.46
N LYS A 321 -13.04 -0.75 -1.18
CA LYS A 321 -14.12 -1.32 -0.33
C LYS A 321 -14.05 -2.83 -0.05
N ARG A 322 -13.00 -3.53 -0.49
CA ARG A 322 -12.80 -4.95 -0.13
C ARG A 322 -12.56 -5.15 1.37
N CYS A 323 -11.82 -4.24 1.98
CA CYS A 323 -11.57 -4.16 3.41
C CYS A 323 -12.26 -2.89 3.94
N ASP A 324 -13.18 -3.05 4.90
CA ASP A 324 -13.93 -1.91 5.42
C ASP A 324 -13.10 -1.06 6.39
N MET A 325 -13.32 0.25 6.36
CA MET A 325 -12.56 1.24 7.14
C MET A 325 -13.53 2.27 7.72
N ASP A 326 -13.48 2.48 9.02
CA ASP A 326 -14.43 3.37 9.71
C ASP A 326 -14.19 4.87 9.46
N MET A 327 -12.95 5.30 9.15
CA MET A 327 -12.59 6.72 9.04
C MET A 327 -11.52 6.98 7.97
N PRO A 328 -11.88 7.03 6.67
CA PRO A 328 -10.90 7.30 5.62
C PRO A 328 -10.43 8.76 5.65
N VAL A 329 -9.13 8.94 5.48
CA VAL A 329 -8.46 10.21 5.21
C VAL A 329 -8.80 10.71 3.79
N SER A 330 -8.93 9.79 2.85
CA SER A 330 -9.32 10.00 1.46
C SER A 330 -10.46 9.04 1.09
N PRO A 331 -11.73 9.38 1.37
CA PRO A 331 -12.87 8.48 1.26
C PRO A 331 -13.07 7.82 -0.10
N SER A 332 -12.57 8.39 -1.20
CA SER A 332 -12.69 7.80 -2.53
C SER A 332 -11.45 7.02 -3.00
N LEU A 333 -10.37 7.02 -2.21
CA LEU A 333 -9.08 6.43 -2.61
C LEU A 333 -8.45 5.52 -1.55
N ASP A 334 -8.89 5.57 -0.30
CA ASP A 334 -8.26 4.79 0.76
C ASP A 334 -8.49 3.29 0.59
N HIS A 335 -7.49 2.52 1.00
CA HIS A 335 -7.49 1.06 1.06
C HIS A 335 -6.76 0.64 2.33
N GLY A 336 -7.32 -0.31 3.08
CA GLY A 336 -6.61 -1.04 4.13
C GLY A 336 -6.11 -2.38 3.59
N GLY A 337 -4.88 -2.76 3.90
CA GLY A 337 -4.30 -4.00 3.38
C GLY A 337 -3.05 -4.47 4.12
N PRO A 338 -2.65 -5.74 3.90
CA PRO A 338 -1.52 -6.34 4.59
C PRO A 338 -0.18 -5.96 3.95
N ILE A 339 0.83 -5.81 4.81
CA ILE A 339 2.25 -5.85 4.47
C ILE A 339 2.84 -7.06 5.19
N ALA A 340 3.50 -7.96 4.49
CA ALA A 340 3.91 -9.24 5.04
C ALA A 340 5.26 -9.73 4.51
N CYS A 341 5.90 -10.64 5.26
CA CYS A 341 7.21 -11.18 4.91
C CYS A 341 7.16 -12.23 3.79
N SER A 342 5.97 -12.73 3.45
CA SER A 342 5.73 -13.63 2.33
C SER A 342 4.40 -13.34 1.63
N VAL A 343 4.26 -13.81 0.39
CA VAL A 343 3.03 -13.71 -0.39
C VAL A 343 1.89 -14.47 0.28
N LYS A 344 2.20 -15.61 0.91
CA LYS A 344 1.21 -16.39 1.65
C LYS A 344 0.73 -15.66 2.90
N ASP A 345 1.64 -15.05 3.67
CA ASP A 345 1.25 -14.26 4.85
C ASP A 345 0.40 -13.03 4.45
N ALA A 346 0.72 -12.40 3.31
CA ALA A 346 -0.11 -11.33 2.75
C ALA A 346 -1.50 -11.84 2.36
N ALA A 347 -1.58 -13.03 1.74
CA ALA A 347 -2.85 -13.65 1.37
C ALA A 347 -3.72 -14.01 2.59
N VAL A 348 -3.12 -14.57 3.65
CA VAL A 348 -3.81 -14.86 4.92
C VAL A 348 -4.28 -13.57 5.59
N GLY A 349 -3.41 -12.56 5.69
CA GLY A 349 -3.77 -11.25 6.24
C GLY A 349 -4.93 -10.60 5.49
N TYR A 350 -4.91 -10.66 4.16
CA TYR A 350 -6.01 -10.18 3.31
C TYR A 350 -7.31 -10.93 3.59
N ALA A 351 -7.29 -12.26 3.62
CA ALA A 351 -8.49 -13.05 3.82
C ALA A 351 -9.15 -12.80 5.19
N ILE A 352 -8.35 -12.46 6.22
CA ILE A 352 -8.85 -12.06 7.54
C ILE A 352 -9.44 -10.64 7.50
N MET A 353 -8.78 -9.71 6.82
CA MET A 353 -9.15 -8.30 6.78
C MET A 353 -10.33 -8.01 5.85
N ALA A 354 -10.55 -8.83 4.82
CA ALA A 354 -11.51 -8.56 3.76
C ALA A 354 -12.95 -9.02 4.13
N GLY A 355 -13.93 -8.42 3.48
CA GLY A 355 -15.36 -8.77 3.62
C GLY A 355 -16.21 -7.63 4.19
N PRO A 356 -17.55 -7.78 4.13
CA PRO A 356 -18.49 -6.75 4.59
C PRO A 356 -18.43 -6.58 6.12
N ASN A 357 -18.57 -5.34 6.60
CA ASN A 357 -18.68 -5.05 8.02
C ASN A 357 -20.14 -5.18 8.45
N GLU A 358 -20.45 -6.21 9.25
CA GLU A 358 -21.79 -6.48 9.76
C GLU A 358 -22.33 -5.35 10.65
N ASN A 359 -21.43 -4.54 11.24
CA ASN A 359 -21.77 -3.41 12.09
C ASN A 359 -21.68 -2.05 11.38
N ALA A 360 -21.41 -2.03 10.06
CA ALA A 360 -21.32 -0.76 9.35
C ALA A 360 -22.68 -0.07 9.34
N ASN A 361 -22.67 1.22 9.69
CA ASN A 361 -23.85 2.08 9.63
C ASN A 361 -24.41 2.09 8.20
N GLU A 362 -25.74 2.16 8.04
CA GLU A 362 -26.39 2.19 6.72
C GLU A 362 -25.82 3.31 5.83
N CYS A 363 -25.41 4.43 6.43
CA CYS A 363 -24.77 5.56 5.75
C CYS A 363 -23.40 5.25 5.11
N SER A 364 -22.63 4.27 5.62
CA SER A 364 -21.33 3.86 5.06
C SER A 364 -21.42 2.69 4.07
N ASN A 365 -22.58 2.01 4.04
CA ASN A 365 -22.90 0.84 3.20
C ASN A 365 -23.73 1.18 1.95
N HIS A 366 -24.06 2.45 1.69
CA HIS A 366 -24.88 2.89 0.55
C HIS A 366 -24.15 2.87 -0.80
N ILE A 367 -23.53 1.74 -1.14
CA ILE A 367 -23.14 1.45 -2.50
C ILE A 367 -23.92 0.19 -2.90
N GLY A 368 -24.85 0.33 -3.83
CA GLY A 368 -25.68 -0.78 -4.35
C GLY A 368 -24.90 -1.80 -5.18
N ILE A 369 -23.67 -2.12 -4.80
CA ILE A 369 -22.75 -3.00 -5.50
C ILE A 369 -22.50 -4.23 -4.63
N SER A 370 -22.78 -5.39 -5.20
CA SER A 370 -22.51 -6.68 -4.59
C SER A 370 -21.00 -6.93 -4.52
N ILE A 371 -20.43 -6.84 -3.33
CA ILE A 371 -19.04 -7.23 -3.09
C ILE A 371 -18.98 -8.76 -3.13
N PRO A 372 -18.20 -9.39 -4.02
CA PRO A 372 -18.10 -10.85 -4.07
C PRO A 372 -17.44 -11.39 -2.80
N PRO A 373 -17.81 -12.58 -2.31
CA PRO A 373 -17.17 -13.16 -1.14
C PRO A 373 -15.67 -13.40 -1.37
N VAL A 374 -14.91 -13.38 -0.28
CA VAL A 374 -13.44 -13.51 -0.31
C VAL A 374 -13.04 -14.96 -0.58
N HIS A 375 -12.04 -15.15 -1.43
CA HIS A 375 -11.41 -16.44 -1.67
C HIS A 375 -9.97 -16.31 -2.17
N LEU A 376 -9.25 -17.43 -2.17
CA LEU A 376 -7.90 -17.55 -2.75
C LEU A 376 -7.83 -18.72 -3.75
N GLY A 377 -8.94 -19.00 -4.46
CA GLY A 377 -9.08 -20.18 -5.32
C GLY A 377 -8.09 -20.27 -6.48
N SER A 378 -7.56 -19.14 -6.98
CA SER A 378 -6.52 -19.15 -8.02
C SER A 378 -5.10 -19.25 -7.48
N PHE A 379 -4.89 -19.20 -6.15
CA PHE A 379 -3.58 -19.27 -5.54
C PHE A 379 -2.89 -20.60 -5.88
N SER A 380 -1.91 -20.56 -6.77
CA SER A 380 -1.24 -21.73 -7.34
C SER A 380 0.13 -21.35 -7.91
N ASP A 381 0.99 -22.34 -8.12
CA ASP A 381 2.34 -22.13 -8.65
C ASP A 381 2.40 -22.12 -10.20
N SER A 382 1.30 -22.43 -10.92
CA SER A 382 1.32 -22.54 -12.40
C SER A 382 0.69 -21.33 -13.10
N LEU A 383 1.39 -20.69 -14.04
CA LEU A 383 0.89 -19.54 -14.79
C LEU A 383 0.31 -19.88 -16.17
N ASN A 384 0.12 -21.17 -16.49
CA ASN A 384 -0.36 -21.60 -17.80
C ASN A 384 -1.64 -20.88 -18.24
N GLY A 385 -1.56 -20.21 -19.39
CA GLY A 385 -2.67 -19.49 -20.02
C GLY A 385 -2.98 -18.12 -19.42
N LEU A 386 -2.17 -17.64 -18.47
CA LEU A 386 -2.30 -16.30 -17.90
C LEU A 386 -1.66 -15.26 -18.83
N LYS A 387 -2.38 -14.18 -19.10
CA LYS A 387 -1.94 -13.10 -19.98
C LYS A 387 -1.44 -11.90 -19.18
N ILE A 388 -0.20 -11.49 -19.43
CA ILE A 388 0.49 -10.38 -18.78
C ILE A 388 0.53 -9.18 -19.73
N GLY A 389 -0.09 -8.06 -19.35
CA GLY A 389 0.02 -6.80 -20.06
C GLY A 389 1.24 -6.00 -19.64
N ILE A 390 2.04 -5.57 -20.62
CA ILE A 390 3.15 -4.62 -20.43
C ILE A 390 2.91 -3.40 -21.32
N PHE A 391 2.85 -2.22 -20.69
CA PHE A 391 2.96 -0.94 -21.40
C PHE A 391 4.44 -0.52 -21.41
N GLU A 392 5.13 -0.81 -22.50
CA GLU A 392 6.59 -0.79 -22.61
C GLU A 392 7.23 0.57 -22.23
N GLU A 393 6.71 1.68 -22.76
CA GLU A 393 7.21 3.03 -22.50
C GLU A 393 7.07 3.39 -21.01
N TYR A 394 5.94 3.02 -20.41
CA TYR A 394 5.70 3.23 -18.98
C TYR A 394 6.59 2.33 -18.13
N PHE A 395 6.73 1.04 -18.48
CA PHE A 395 7.58 0.07 -17.78
C PHE A 395 9.05 0.51 -17.76
N ASN A 396 9.53 1.09 -18.86
CA ASN A 396 10.90 1.55 -19.02
C ASN A 396 11.17 2.91 -18.37
N ASP A 397 10.14 3.61 -17.87
CA ASP A 397 10.26 4.91 -17.23
C ASP A 397 10.66 4.75 -15.74
N ALA A 398 11.83 4.16 -15.50
CA ALA A 398 12.45 3.97 -14.19
C ALA A 398 13.99 4.00 -14.31
N ASN A 399 14.70 3.99 -13.18
CA ASN A 399 16.15 3.79 -13.20
C ASN A 399 16.50 2.50 -13.97
N PRO A 400 17.53 2.50 -14.85
CA PRO A 400 17.83 1.36 -15.72
C PRO A 400 18.01 0.02 -14.99
N GLU A 401 18.61 0.02 -13.81
CA GLU A 401 18.79 -1.18 -12.97
C GLU A 401 17.45 -1.81 -12.53
N ILE A 402 16.43 -0.99 -12.32
CA ILE A 402 15.08 -1.44 -11.96
C ILE A 402 14.42 -2.09 -13.17
N VAL A 403 14.50 -1.42 -14.32
CA VAL A 403 13.98 -1.94 -15.58
C VAL A 403 14.61 -3.29 -15.89
N GLU A 404 15.92 -3.44 -15.72
CA GLU A 404 16.63 -4.69 -15.94
C GLU A 404 16.15 -5.82 -15.01
N VAL A 405 16.14 -5.57 -13.70
CA VAL A 405 15.70 -6.58 -12.71
C VAL A 405 14.24 -6.97 -12.92
N CYS A 406 13.34 -6.00 -13.15
CA CYS A 406 11.94 -6.28 -13.43
C CYS A 406 11.75 -7.01 -14.76
N SER A 407 12.52 -6.68 -15.81
CA SER A 407 12.46 -7.38 -17.11
C SER A 407 12.89 -8.84 -16.97
N ASN A 408 13.89 -9.14 -16.14
CA ASN A 408 14.31 -10.51 -15.87
C ASN A 408 13.23 -11.29 -15.10
N ALA A 409 12.50 -10.63 -14.19
CA ALA A 409 11.35 -11.23 -13.53
C ALA A 409 10.22 -11.54 -14.51
N VAL A 410 9.89 -10.63 -15.43
CA VAL A 410 8.89 -10.86 -16.49
C VAL A 410 9.27 -12.04 -17.37
N LYS A 411 10.53 -12.12 -17.82
CA LYS A 411 11.04 -13.27 -18.60
C LYS A 411 10.89 -14.59 -17.85
N HIS A 412 11.10 -14.60 -16.54
CA HIS A 412 10.88 -15.80 -15.75
C HIS A 412 9.40 -16.20 -15.71
N LEU A 413 8.47 -15.25 -15.59
CA LEU A 413 7.04 -15.56 -15.64
C LEU A 413 6.61 -16.15 -16.99
N GLU A 414 7.23 -15.73 -18.10
CA GLU A 414 7.03 -16.37 -19.41
C GLU A 414 7.50 -17.84 -19.41
N THR A 415 8.64 -18.13 -18.77
CA THR A 415 9.12 -19.53 -18.64
C THR A 415 8.19 -20.40 -17.79
N GLU A 416 7.39 -19.80 -16.91
CA GLU A 416 6.40 -20.48 -16.04
C GLU A 416 5.00 -20.59 -16.69
N GLY A 417 4.89 -20.21 -17.97
CA GLY A 417 3.71 -20.46 -18.81
C GLY A 417 2.79 -19.26 -19.06
N ALA A 418 3.18 -18.06 -18.63
CA ALA A 418 2.45 -16.83 -18.93
C ALA A 418 2.73 -16.33 -20.37
N GLU A 419 1.75 -15.66 -20.97
CA GLU A 419 1.87 -14.98 -22.27
C GLU A 419 2.03 -13.47 -22.03
N VAL A 420 3.10 -12.85 -22.54
CA VAL A 420 3.30 -11.39 -22.45
C VAL A 420 2.70 -10.70 -23.67
N ILE A 421 1.80 -9.74 -23.42
CA ILE A 421 1.07 -8.97 -24.41
C ILE A 421 1.42 -7.49 -24.22
N LYS A 422 1.81 -6.83 -25.32
CA LYS A 422 1.99 -5.37 -25.32
C LYS A 422 0.63 -4.69 -25.25
N ILE A 423 0.46 -3.79 -24.30
CA ILE A 423 -0.74 -2.96 -24.14
C ILE A 423 -0.38 -1.48 -24.18
N SER A 424 -1.38 -0.61 -24.17
CA SER A 424 -1.20 0.84 -24.07
C SER A 424 -2.20 1.41 -23.09
N LEU A 425 -1.74 2.38 -22.28
CA LEU A 425 -2.59 3.11 -21.33
C LEU A 425 -2.57 4.59 -21.72
N PRO A 426 -3.68 5.14 -22.25
CA PRO A 426 -3.73 6.51 -22.74
C PRO A 426 -3.84 7.54 -21.61
N HIS A 427 -3.42 8.79 -21.88
CA HIS A 427 -3.61 9.95 -21.00
C HIS A 427 -3.04 9.80 -19.57
N MET A 428 -1.85 9.21 -19.45
CA MET A 428 -1.22 8.94 -18.15
C MET A 428 -0.95 10.20 -17.33
N GLU A 429 -0.62 11.32 -17.98
CA GLU A 429 -0.44 12.62 -17.30
C GLU A 429 -1.75 13.13 -16.67
N GLU A 430 -2.86 13.04 -17.40
CA GLU A 430 -4.19 13.44 -16.94
C GLU A 430 -4.65 12.52 -15.80
N VAL A 431 -4.40 11.21 -15.89
CA VAL A 431 -4.68 10.24 -14.82
C VAL A 431 -3.87 10.56 -13.56
N LYS A 432 -2.56 10.82 -13.69
CA LYS A 432 -1.69 11.26 -12.58
C LYS A 432 -2.24 12.53 -11.91
N ASN A 433 -2.62 13.52 -12.71
CA ASN A 433 -3.12 14.80 -12.19
C ASN A 433 -4.52 14.67 -11.59
N ALA A 434 -5.39 13.82 -12.14
CA ALA A 434 -6.71 13.53 -11.56
C ALA A 434 -6.59 12.82 -10.20
N HIS A 435 -5.66 11.87 -10.06
CA HIS A 435 -5.31 11.30 -8.76
C HIS A 435 -4.82 12.37 -7.79
N SER A 436 -3.84 13.19 -8.20
CA SER A 436 -3.24 14.23 -7.36
C SER A 436 -4.27 15.26 -6.88
N VAL A 437 -5.15 15.72 -7.77
CA VAL A 437 -6.25 16.63 -7.42
C VAL A 437 -7.20 15.96 -6.43
N THR A 438 -7.61 14.71 -6.68
CA THR A 438 -8.54 14.01 -5.79
C THR A 438 -7.94 13.79 -4.40
N VAL A 439 -6.77 13.16 -4.33
CA VAL A 439 -6.15 12.75 -3.07
C VAL A 439 -5.82 13.94 -2.17
N LEU A 440 -5.23 15.00 -2.73
CA LEU A 440 -4.86 16.19 -1.95
C LEU A 440 -6.09 17.00 -1.52
N THR A 441 -7.15 17.04 -2.33
CA THR A 441 -8.40 17.72 -1.96
C THR A 441 -9.08 17.02 -0.79
N GLU A 442 -9.20 15.69 -0.85
CA GLU A 442 -9.82 14.90 0.22
C GLU A 442 -8.98 14.92 1.51
N LEU A 443 -7.65 14.77 1.40
CA LEU A 443 -6.71 14.95 2.52
C LEU A 443 -6.85 16.34 3.18
N ALA A 444 -6.90 17.39 2.36
CA ALA A 444 -7.07 18.74 2.87
C ALA A 444 -8.41 18.92 3.57
N ALA A 445 -9.49 18.32 3.06
CA ALA A 445 -10.80 18.34 3.72
C ALA A 445 -10.74 17.63 5.08
N PHE A 446 -10.11 16.45 5.16
CA PHE A 446 -9.89 15.74 6.42
C PHE A 446 -9.10 16.58 7.44
N CYS A 447 -8.01 17.24 7.00
CA CYS A 447 -7.16 18.06 7.87
C CYS A 447 -7.80 19.40 8.25
N SER A 448 -8.79 19.89 7.49
CA SER A 448 -9.34 21.24 7.66
C SER A 448 -9.95 21.48 9.04
N LYS A 449 -10.50 20.45 9.69
CA LYS A 449 -11.03 20.53 11.07
C LYS A 449 -9.98 20.90 12.12
N TYR A 450 -8.69 20.71 11.83
CA TYR A 450 -7.58 21.04 12.74
C TYR A 450 -6.79 22.27 12.30
N CYS A 451 -6.97 22.72 11.05
CA CYS A 451 -6.12 23.74 10.44
C CYS A 451 -6.20 25.10 11.15
N HIS A 452 -7.38 25.50 11.65
CA HIS A 452 -7.55 26.80 12.30
C HIS A 452 -6.62 26.97 13.52
N GLU A 453 -6.55 25.95 14.39
CA GLU A 453 -5.80 26.03 15.66
C GLU A 453 -4.42 25.37 15.60
N HIS A 454 -4.22 24.43 14.67
CA HIS A 454 -3.07 23.52 14.69
C HIS A 454 -2.27 23.49 13.38
N MET A 455 -2.53 24.38 12.41
CA MET A 455 -1.71 24.48 11.19
C MET A 455 -0.21 24.53 11.50
N ASN A 456 0.19 25.28 12.53
CA ASN A 456 1.58 25.42 12.96
C ASN A 456 2.17 24.20 13.68
N LYS A 457 1.38 23.15 13.93
CA LYS A 457 1.81 21.88 14.53
C LYS A 457 2.01 20.77 13.50
N PHE A 458 1.47 20.90 12.29
CA PHE A 458 1.83 20.06 11.15
C PHE A 458 3.26 20.35 10.71
N THR A 459 3.93 19.33 10.17
CA THR A 459 5.21 19.44 9.47
C THR A 459 5.10 20.41 8.29
N PRO A 460 6.19 21.11 7.93
CA PRO A 460 6.20 21.96 6.74
C PRO A 460 5.78 21.25 5.45
N GLU A 461 6.11 19.97 5.28
CA GLU A 461 5.70 19.15 4.13
C GLU A 461 4.18 18.95 4.10
N SER A 462 3.58 18.49 5.22
CA SER A 462 2.12 18.35 5.31
C SER A 462 1.39 19.67 5.13
N ARG A 463 1.94 20.80 5.62
CA ARG A 463 1.36 22.13 5.34
C ARG A 463 1.32 22.47 3.85
N ILE A 464 2.35 22.10 3.10
CA ILE A 464 2.40 22.31 1.64
C ILE A 464 1.32 21.45 0.98
N GLY A 465 1.24 20.16 1.32
CA GLY A 465 0.22 19.26 0.78
C GLY A 465 -1.20 19.74 1.08
N ILE A 466 -1.50 20.09 2.34
CA ILE A 466 -2.81 20.63 2.76
C ILE A 466 -3.13 21.92 2.01
N THR A 467 -2.17 22.86 1.92
CA THR A 467 -2.40 24.16 1.27
C THR A 467 -2.61 24.00 -0.24
N LEU A 468 -1.88 23.07 -0.89
CA LEU A 468 -2.10 22.74 -2.29
C LEU A 468 -3.49 22.12 -2.51
N GLY A 469 -3.90 21.18 -1.66
CA GLY A 469 -5.24 20.59 -1.68
C GLY A 469 -6.35 21.63 -1.51
N GLN A 470 -6.22 22.55 -0.55
CA GLN A 470 -7.13 23.67 -0.33
C GLN A 470 -7.21 24.64 -1.53
N SER A 471 -6.23 24.62 -2.42
CA SER A 471 -6.18 25.51 -3.57
C SER A 471 -6.90 24.97 -4.79
N PHE A 472 -7.21 23.67 -4.85
CA PHE A 472 -7.97 23.10 -5.96
C PHE A 472 -9.42 23.58 -5.95
N SER A 473 -9.90 23.99 -7.11
CA SER A 473 -11.28 24.42 -7.30
C SER A 473 -12.23 23.24 -7.40
N SER A 474 -13.51 23.48 -7.15
CA SER A 474 -14.57 22.50 -7.41
C SER A 474 -14.58 22.04 -8.88
N CYS A 475 -14.27 22.93 -9.83
CA CYS A 475 -14.15 22.58 -11.25
C CYS A 475 -13.02 21.59 -11.52
N GLU A 476 -11.82 21.82 -10.95
CA GLU A 476 -10.69 20.89 -11.05
C GLU A 476 -11.05 19.52 -10.44
N PHE A 477 -11.73 19.50 -9.28
CA PHE A 477 -12.15 18.27 -8.64
C PHE A 477 -13.20 17.49 -9.45
N LEU A 478 -14.21 18.18 -10.00
CA LEU A 478 -15.23 17.57 -10.87
C LEU A 478 -14.61 17.01 -12.16
N ALA A 479 -13.66 17.74 -12.75
CA ALA A 479 -12.93 17.27 -13.92
C ALA A 479 -12.11 16.01 -13.60
N ALA A 480 -11.43 15.98 -12.46
CA ALA A 480 -10.70 14.79 -12.01
C ALA A 480 -11.60 13.55 -11.86
N GLN A 481 -12.86 13.71 -11.43
CA GLN A 481 -13.81 12.59 -11.32
C GLN A 481 -14.32 12.10 -12.70
N LYS A 482 -14.38 12.97 -13.71
CA LYS A 482 -14.63 12.56 -15.10
C LYS A 482 -13.45 11.77 -15.66
N VAL A 483 -12.22 12.26 -15.43
CA VAL A 483 -10.99 11.55 -15.79
C VAL A 483 -10.91 10.19 -15.10
N ARG A 484 -11.36 10.07 -13.84
CA ARG A 484 -11.48 8.77 -13.17
C ARG A 484 -12.37 7.80 -13.93
N ARG A 485 -13.58 8.21 -14.33
CA ARG A 485 -14.48 7.35 -15.10
C ARG A 485 -13.82 6.88 -16.40
N TYR A 486 -13.16 7.80 -17.10
CA TYR A 486 -12.39 7.50 -18.30
C TYR A 486 -11.27 6.48 -18.03
N ALA A 487 -10.46 6.70 -16.99
CA ALA A 487 -9.36 5.81 -16.62
C ALA A 487 -9.85 4.39 -16.27
N MET A 488 -10.99 4.29 -15.60
CA MET A 488 -11.62 2.99 -15.32
C MET A 488 -12.07 2.28 -16.60
N HIS A 489 -12.61 3.03 -17.57
CA HIS A 489 -13.00 2.47 -18.86
C HIS A 489 -11.78 1.95 -19.64
N THR A 490 -10.70 2.73 -19.73
CA THR A 490 -9.49 2.32 -20.47
C THR A 490 -8.75 1.17 -19.80
N LEU A 491 -8.82 1.04 -18.47
CA LEU A 491 -8.37 -0.17 -17.78
C LEU A 491 -9.19 -1.39 -18.15
N GLU A 492 -10.52 -1.28 -18.20
CA GLU A 492 -11.35 -2.42 -18.60
C GLU A 492 -11.07 -2.83 -20.06
N GLU A 493 -10.80 -1.87 -20.95
CA GLU A 493 -10.36 -2.16 -22.31
C GLU A 493 -8.99 -2.87 -22.35
N ALA A 494 -8.03 -2.43 -21.55
CA ALA A 494 -6.73 -3.10 -21.43
C ALA A 494 -6.90 -4.52 -20.86
N PHE A 495 -7.68 -4.67 -19.79
CA PHE A 495 -7.98 -5.97 -19.20
C PHE A 495 -8.85 -6.84 -20.11
N SER A 496 -9.55 -6.33 -21.13
CA SER A 496 -10.18 -7.24 -22.10
C SER A 496 -9.18 -8.14 -22.85
N GLN A 497 -7.89 -7.76 -22.84
CA GLN A 497 -6.80 -8.44 -23.54
C GLN A 497 -5.91 -9.25 -22.59
N VAL A 498 -5.83 -8.88 -21.31
CA VAL A 498 -4.88 -9.43 -20.34
C VAL A 498 -5.52 -9.70 -18.99
N ASP A 499 -4.93 -10.59 -18.19
CA ASP A 499 -5.41 -10.90 -16.85
C ASP A 499 -4.79 -9.99 -15.79
N VAL A 500 -3.52 -9.62 -16.00
CA VAL A 500 -2.76 -8.75 -15.10
C VAL A 500 -1.96 -7.73 -15.89
N ILE A 501 -1.69 -6.57 -15.30
CA ILE A 501 -0.76 -5.56 -15.80
C ILE A 501 0.44 -5.53 -14.87
N LEU A 502 1.64 -5.58 -15.44
CA LEU A 502 2.90 -5.57 -14.71
C LEU A 502 3.70 -4.29 -14.99
N SER A 503 4.34 -3.77 -13.94
CA SER A 503 5.29 -2.67 -14.00
C SER A 503 6.31 -2.80 -12.88
N PRO A 504 7.41 -2.03 -12.87
CA PRO A 504 8.14 -1.79 -11.62
C PRO A 504 7.19 -1.26 -10.52
N ALA A 505 7.51 -1.52 -9.26
CA ALA A 505 6.72 -0.97 -8.15
C ALA A 505 7.03 0.50 -7.86
N THR A 506 8.25 0.95 -8.14
CA THR A 506 8.71 2.34 -7.97
C THR A 506 9.68 2.71 -9.10
N GLY A 507 9.78 4.00 -9.45
CA GLY A 507 10.71 4.50 -10.48
C GLY A 507 12.16 4.61 -10.00
N CYS A 508 12.40 4.55 -8.69
CA CYS A 508 13.73 4.51 -8.08
C CYS A 508 13.74 3.57 -6.87
N THR A 509 14.95 3.16 -6.45
CA THR A 509 15.18 2.40 -5.22
C THR A 509 15.00 3.29 -3.98
N ALA A 510 15.14 2.70 -2.79
CA ALA A 510 14.96 3.41 -1.52
C ALA A 510 15.84 4.67 -1.51
N PRO A 511 15.29 5.89 -1.37
CA PRO A 511 16.13 7.08 -1.44
C PRO A 511 16.90 7.37 -0.15
N GLU A 512 18.06 7.99 -0.27
CA GLU A 512 18.85 8.40 0.91
C GLU A 512 18.09 9.41 1.77
N VAL A 513 18.27 9.31 3.09
CA VAL A 513 17.81 10.29 4.08
C VAL A 513 18.85 11.40 4.16
N PRO A 514 18.57 12.63 3.69
CA PRO A 514 19.55 13.70 3.76
C PRO A 514 19.79 14.14 5.21
N LYS A 515 21.04 14.43 5.56
CA LYS A 515 21.40 14.92 6.91
C LYS A 515 20.59 16.15 7.37
N SER A 516 20.14 16.98 6.43
CA SER A 516 19.40 18.22 6.73
C SER A 516 17.91 18.03 7.03
N VAL A 517 17.36 16.80 6.93
CA VAL A 517 15.92 16.56 7.20
C VAL A 517 15.58 16.50 8.68
N GLU A 518 16.57 16.34 9.56
CA GLU A 518 16.36 16.04 10.99
C GLU A 518 15.44 17.03 11.70
N LYS A 519 15.46 18.32 11.35
CA LYS A 519 14.66 19.34 12.05
C LYS A 519 13.28 19.62 11.45
N TYR A 520 13.18 19.69 10.12
CA TYR A 520 11.98 20.20 9.45
C TYR A 520 11.51 19.35 8.27
N GLY A 521 12.20 18.23 7.98
CA GLY A 521 11.89 17.39 6.84
C GLY A 521 12.39 17.94 5.51
N GLN A 522 11.75 17.49 4.44
CA GLN A 522 12.03 17.83 3.05
C GLN A 522 10.73 17.94 2.27
N SER A 523 10.66 18.80 1.27
CA SER A 523 9.69 18.69 0.19
C SER A 523 10.44 18.42 -1.10
N ASN A 524 10.13 17.28 -1.73
CA ASN A 524 10.78 16.83 -2.96
C ASN A 524 9.77 16.12 -3.85
N LEU A 525 8.91 16.92 -4.50
CA LEU A 525 7.79 16.37 -5.26
C LEU A 525 8.24 15.56 -6.49
N SER A 526 9.43 15.82 -7.05
CA SER A 526 9.98 14.98 -8.14
C SER A 526 10.32 13.57 -7.65
N GLN A 527 10.93 13.44 -6.46
CA GLN A 527 11.14 12.14 -5.83
C GLN A 527 9.82 11.46 -5.44
N THR A 528 8.85 12.22 -4.91
CA THR A 528 7.51 11.70 -4.65
C THR A 528 6.88 11.14 -5.92
N ALA A 529 6.97 11.88 -7.04
CA ALA A 529 6.45 11.44 -8.33
C ALA A 529 7.16 10.18 -8.87
N ASN A 530 8.47 10.07 -8.69
CA ASN A 530 9.21 8.87 -9.07
C ASN A 530 8.81 7.64 -8.24
N LEU A 531 8.59 7.81 -6.94
CA LEU A 531 8.10 6.72 -6.08
C LEU A 531 6.66 6.33 -6.40
N MET A 532 5.80 7.30 -6.75
CA MET A 532 4.38 7.06 -7.03
C MET A 532 4.09 6.67 -8.48
N ARG A 533 5.09 6.72 -9.37
CA ARG A 533 4.94 6.63 -10.82
C ARG A 533 3.97 5.53 -11.25
N TYR A 534 4.11 4.35 -10.65
CA TYR A 534 3.37 3.14 -11.01
C TYR A 534 2.04 2.93 -10.29
N VAL A 535 1.72 3.74 -9.28
CA VAL A 535 0.56 3.51 -8.40
C VAL A 535 -0.63 4.42 -8.67
N TYR A 536 -0.43 5.57 -9.34
CA TYR A 536 -1.47 6.58 -9.61
C TYR A 536 -2.73 5.98 -10.23
N HIS A 537 -2.56 5.25 -11.34
CA HIS A 537 -3.67 4.72 -12.13
C HIS A 537 -4.52 3.73 -11.32
N GLY A 538 -3.85 2.78 -10.66
CA GLY A 538 -4.49 1.77 -9.83
C GLY A 538 -5.23 2.34 -8.62
N ASN A 539 -4.67 3.35 -7.95
CA ASN A 539 -5.34 4.01 -6.84
C ASN A 539 -6.56 4.79 -7.31
N LEU A 540 -6.44 5.56 -8.40
CA LEU A 540 -7.56 6.33 -8.95
C LEU A 540 -8.73 5.43 -9.35
N CYS A 541 -8.44 4.24 -9.86
CA CYS A 541 -9.43 3.30 -10.40
C CYS A 541 -9.85 2.20 -9.41
N GLY A 542 -9.28 2.15 -8.19
CA GLY A 542 -9.70 1.23 -7.14
C GLY A 542 -9.37 -0.25 -7.38
N ILE A 543 -8.65 -0.60 -8.45
CA ILE A 543 -8.25 -1.98 -8.77
C ILE A 543 -7.21 -2.53 -7.77
N PRO A 544 -7.18 -3.84 -7.48
CA PRO A 544 -6.21 -4.41 -6.55
C PRO A 544 -4.79 -4.35 -7.14
N GLY A 545 -3.78 -4.37 -6.27
CA GLY A 545 -2.39 -4.48 -6.69
C GLY A 545 -1.45 -4.96 -5.59
N VAL A 546 -0.43 -5.73 -5.95
CA VAL A 546 0.57 -6.27 -5.03
C VAL A 546 1.96 -5.87 -5.48
N ALA A 547 2.74 -5.32 -4.54
CA ALA A 547 4.18 -5.15 -4.70
C ALA A 547 4.86 -6.41 -4.14
N VAL A 548 5.69 -7.07 -4.94
CA VAL A 548 6.43 -8.27 -4.56
C VAL A 548 7.92 -8.10 -4.89
N PRO A 549 8.84 -8.42 -3.97
CA PRO A 549 10.27 -8.39 -4.25
C PRO A 549 10.62 -9.28 -5.44
N VAL A 550 11.46 -8.80 -6.35
CA VAL A 550 11.96 -9.54 -7.52
C VAL A 550 13.48 -9.52 -7.67
N GLY A 551 14.18 -8.77 -6.80
CA GLY A 551 15.63 -8.72 -6.80
C GLY A 551 16.17 -7.54 -6.00
N TYR A 552 17.40 -7.16 -6.30
CA TYR A 552 18.13 -6.08 -5.66
C TYR A 552 18.91 -5.28 -6.70
N SER A 553 19.11 -3.98 -6.47
CA SER A 553 20.05 -3.18 -7.26
C SER A 553 21.47 -3.71 -7.13
N GLU A 554 22.24 -3.66 -8.21
CA GLU A 554 23.64 -4.08 -8.18
C GLU A 554 24.49 -3.09 -7.40
N LYS A 555 25.30 -3.59 -6.48
CA LYS A 555 26.22 -2.77 -5.71
C LYS A 555 27.31 -2.20 -6.63
N ASN A 556 27.24 -0.90 -6.92
CA ASN A 556 28.25 -0.22 -7.72
C ASN A 556 29.02 0.80 -6.87
N LYS A 557 30.30 0.50 -6.61
CA LYS A 557 31.19 1.36 -5.80
C LYS A 557 31.53 2.69 -6.47
N ALA A 558 31.47 2.78 -7.80
CA ALA A 558 31.81 3.99 -8.55
C ALA A 558 30.65 5.00 -8.58
N SER A 559 29.40 4.53 -8.59
CA SER A 559 28.20 5.38 -8.52
C SER A 559 27.64 5.54 -7.11
N GLY A 560 28.16 4.81 -6.12
CA GLY A 560 27.68 4.82 -4.73
C GLY A 560 26.40 4.01 -4.51
N ILE A 561 25.90 3.30 -5.54
CA ILE A 561 24.68 2.50 -5.48
C ILE A 561 24.89 1.33 -4.52
N LYS A 562 24.01 1.25 -3.52
CA LYS A 562 23.97 0.13 -2.57
C LYS A 562 22.98 -0.92 -3.06
N GLU A 563 23.14 -2.12 -2.51
CA GLU A 563 22.25 -3.24 -2.75
C GLU A 563 20.94 -3.01 -2.01
N LEU A 564 19.92 -2.55 -2.72
CA LEU A 564 18.61 -2.17 -2.21
C LEU A 564 17.53 -3.02 -2.90
N PRO A 565 16.43 -3.35 -2.21
CA PRO A 565 15.36 -4.15 -2.81
C PRO A 565 14.74 -3.49 -4.05
N ILE A 566 14.38 -4.33 -5.02
CA ILE A 566 13.60 -3.98 -6.21
C ILE A 566 12.39 -4.91 -6.28
N SER A 567 11.23 -4.33 -6.56
CA SER A 567 9.95 -5.05 -6.56
C SER A 567 9.17 -4.80 -7.84
N LEU A 568 8.37 -5.79 -8.22
CA LEU A 568 7.41 -5.72 -9.31
C LEU A 568 6.04 -5.36 -8.73
N LEU A 569 5.28 -4.56 -9.46
CA LEU A 569 3.88 -4.29 -9.19
C LEU A 569 3.03 -5.12 -10.16
N ILE A 570 2.08 -5.87 -9.58
CA ILE A 570 1.11 -6.68 -10.32
C ILE A 570 -0.27 -6.14 -10.00
N GLN A 571 -1.07 -5.82 -11.03
CA GLN A 571 -2.43 -5.32 -10.89
C GLN A 571 -3.40 -6.15 -11.74
N ALA A 572 -4.64 -6.34 -11.27
CA ALA A 572 -5.68 -7.05 -12.00
C ALA A 572 -6.99 -6.24 -11.96
N ARG A 573 -8.08 -6.80 -12.49
CA ARG A 573 -9.41 -6.20 -12.40
C ARG A 573 -9.88 -6.13 -10.95
N HIS A 574 -10.92 -5.32 -10.70
CA HIS A 574 -11.63 -5.34 -9.42
C HIS A 574 -11.97 -6.78 -9.02
N TRP A 575 -11.74 -7.08 -7.75
CA TRP A 575 -12.04 -8.36 -7.11
C TRP A 575 -11.14 -9.55 -7.46
N GLU A 576 -10.12 -9.36 -8.29
CA GLU A 576 -9.17 -10.43 -8.69
C GLU A 576 -7.91 -10.45 -7.82
N GLU A 577 -8.05 -10.32 -6.50
CA GLU A 577 -6.92 -10.37 -5.57
C GLU A 577 -6.19 -11.73 -5.60
N ASP A 578 -6.91 -12.82 -5.83
CA ASP A 578 -6.34 -14.15 -5.93
C ASP A 578 -5.44 -14.32 -7.17
N THR A 579 -5.80 -13.69 -8.29
CA THR A 579 -5.00 -13.68 -9.52
C THR A 579 -3.67 -12.95 -9.31
N ILE A 580 -3.67 -11.76 -8.71
CA ILE A 580 -2.40 -11.04 -8.46
C ILE A 580 -1.53 -11.77 -7.44
N LEU A 581 -2.12 -12.43 -6.45
CA LEU A 581 -1.39 -13.23 -5.44
C LEU A 581 -0.77 -14.48 -6.07
N LYS A 582 -1.47 -15.11 -7.03
CA LYS A 582 -0.93 -16.22 -7.83
C LYS A 582 0.34 -15.81 -8.60
N VAL A 583 0.31 -14.67 -9.30
CA VAL A 583 1.48 -14.17 -10.05
C VAL A 583 2.60 -13.78 -9.07
N ALA A 584 2.28 -13.09 -7.98
CA ALA A 584 3.26 -12.71 -6.97
C ALA A 584 3.95 -13.92 -6.34
N ARG A 585 3.21 -15.01 -6.14
CA ARG A 585 3.74 -16.26 -5.60
C ARG A 585 4.82 -16.87 -6.52
N CYS A 586 4.58 -16.85 -7.84
CA CYS A 586 5.55 -17.28 -8.83
C CYS A 586 6.80 -16.37 -8.86
N CYS A 587 6.63 -15.05 -8.67
CA CYS A 587 7.76 -14.14 -8.50
C CYS A 587 8.59 -14.50 -7.26
N GLU A 588 7.94 -14.68 -6.11
CA GLU A 588 8.59 -14.98 -4.83
C GLU A 588 9.44 -16.26 -4.91
N SER A 589 8.98 -17.31 -5.59
CA SER A 589 9.74 -18.56 -5.72
C SER A 589 11.05 -18.45 -6.50
N ASN A 590 11.24 -17.39 -7.29
CA ASN A 590 12.44 -17.20 -8.10
C ASN A 590 13.49 -16.28 -7.45
N VAL A 591 13.13 -15.63 -6.35
CA VAL A 591 13.98 -14.62 -5.71
C VAL A 591 14.83 -15.25 -4.61
N SER A 592 16.14 -15.02 -4.69
CA SER A 592 17.04 -15.27 -3.56
C SER A 592 16.98 -14.07 -2.61
N HIS A 593 16.23 -14.20 -1.52
CA HIS A 593 16.12 -13.15 -0.52
C HIS A 593 17.44 -12.95 0.23
N LYS A 594 17.82 -11.69 0.39
CA LYS A 594 18.98 -11.28 1.17
C LYS A 594 18.56 -10.83 2.56
N LYS A 595 19.26 -11.34 3.57
CA LYS A 595 19.07 -10.91 4.96
C LYS A 595 19.31 -9.40 5.07
N PRO A 596 18.36 -8.63 5.59
CA PRO A 596 18.54 -7.20 5.83
C PRO A 596 19.68 -6.94 6.82
N LYS A 597 20.30 -5.75 6.74
CA LYS A 597 21.39 -5.36 7.65
C LYS A 597 20.93 -5.32 9.11
N VAL A 598 19.68 -4.90 9.33
CA VAL A 598 19.02 -4.95 10.63
C VAL A 598 17.92 -6.01 10.55
N TYR A 599 18.09 -7.10 11.28
CA TYR A 599 17.12 -8.19 11.35
C TYR A 599 17.12 -8.80 12.75
N TYR A 600 15.93 -8.99 13.31
CA TYR A 600 15.68 -9.60 14.60
C TYR A 600 14.98 -10.93 14.39
N ASP A 601 15.67 -12.02 14.70
CA ASP A 601 15.09 -13.36 14.62
C ASP A 601 14.27 -13.63 15.90
N ILE A 602 13.01 -13.23 15.88
CA ILE A 602 12.13 -13.28 17.06
C ILE A 602 11.93 -14.72 17.56
N LEU A 603 11.83 -15.71 16.68
CA LEU A 603 11.69 -17.11 17.08
C LEU A 603 12.96 -17.60 17.78
N GLU A 604 14.15 -17.28 17.27
CA GLU A 604 15.41 -17.62 17.94
C GLU A 604 15.59 -16.84 19.27
N MET A 605 15.25 -15.55 19.29
CA MET A 605 15.29 -14.73 20.52
C MET A 605 14.37 -15.29 21.60
N ALA A 606 13.17 -15.76 21.23
CA ALA A 606 12.18 -16.30 22.15
C ALA A 606 12.65 -17.57 22.90
N LYS A 607 13.60 -18.33 22.34
CA LYS A 607 14.16 -19.53 23.01
C LYS A 607 14.87 -19.18 24.32
N ALA A 608 15.39 -17.95 24.45
CA ALA A 608 16.07 -17.47 25.65
C ALA A 608 15.10 -16.85 26.68
N GLU A 609 13.85 -16.61 26.30
CA GLU A 609 12.86 -15.95 27.16
C GLU A 609 12.16 -16.98 28.07
N PRO A 610 11.80 -16.61 29.31
CA PRO A 610 11.12 -17.50 30.24
C PRO A 610 9.72 -17.90 29.75
N ARG A 611 9.31 -19.13 30.06
CA ARG A 611 7.91 -19.53 29.97
C ARG A 611 7.12 -18.85 31.10
N GLU A 612 5.83 -18.64 30.86
CA GLU A 612 4.88 -17.95 31.75
C GLU A 612 4.76 -18.52 33.17
#